data_AF-A0A1V2BBG6-F1
#
_entry.id   AF-A0A1V2BBG6-F1
#
_cell.length_a   1.000
_cell.length_b   1.000
_cell.length_c   1.000
_cell.angle_alpha   90.00
_cell.angle_beta   90.00
_cell.angle_gamma   90.00
#
_symmetry.space_group_name_H-M   'P 1'
#
loop_
_entity.id
_entity.type
_entity.pdbx_description
1 polymer ?
#
loop_
_entity_poly.entity_id
_entity_poly.type
_entity_poly.pdbx_seq_one_letter_code
_entity_poly.pdbx_strand_id
1 'polypeptide(L)'
;MDFEQLKSIITTRRNIKPFSMNGKHIPDEQIQALLELADWAPTHGYTEPWYFPVFSGDAVKRFCTAHAELYKANTAPDKFILGNYEKLKTQGDLASHVIVLCMKRGNKPGIPEIEEIAAVSCAVQNLWLGATALGLAGYWGSGGMTFSPAMKDYLSLGEEDKVIGIFYLGYSDEPLPEGRRLKPMSEKVKWEK
;
A
#
# COMPACT_ATOMS: atom_id res chain seq x y z
N MET A 1 -12.82 -22.52 -2.98
CA MET A 1 -11.81 -21.92 -3.87
C MET A 1 -10.84 -23.02 -4.25
N ASP A 2 -10.61 -23.23 -5.54
CA ASP A 2 -9.60 -24.17 -6.02
C ASP A 2 -8.27 -23.45 -6.33
N PHE A 3 -7.24 -24.23 -6.68
CA PHE A 3 -5.92 -23.70 -7.00
C PHE A 3 -5.93 -22.76 -8.21
N GLU A 4 -6.75 -23.03 -9.22
CA GLU A 4 -6.77 -22.23 -10.46
C GLU A 4 -7.43 -20.87 -10.23
N GLN A 5 -8.46 -20.79 -9.38
CA GLN A 5 -9.04 -19.53 -8.94
C GLN A 5 -8.01 -18.67 -8.19
N LEU A 6 -7.31 -19.24 -7.21
CA LEU A 6 -6.27 -18.52 -6.47
C LEU A 6 -5.12 -18.07 -7.38
N LYS A 7 -4.63 -18.96 -8.24
CA LYS A 7 -3.60 -18.68 -9.23
C LYS A 7 -4.02 -17.56 -10.18
N SER A 8 -5.28 -17.56 -10.64
CA SER A 8 -5.83 -16.47 -11.46
C SER A 8 -5.74 -15.14 -10.71
N ILE A 9 -6.21 -15.06 -9.47
CA ILE A 9 -6.15 -13.83 -8.65
C ILE A 9 -4.69 -13.34 -8.51
N ILE A 10 -3.76 -14.23 -8.13
CA ILE A 10 -2.35 -13.89 -7.96
C ILE A 10 -1.71 -13.41 -9.27
N THR A 11 -2.01 -14.08 -10.38
CA THR A 11 -1.38 -13.79 -11.68
C THR A 11 -2.02 -12.64 -12.44
N THR A 12 -3.26 -12.24 -12.11
CA THR A 12 -3.97 -11.10 -12.71
C THR A 12 -3.87 -9.82 -11.89
N ARG A 13 -3.47 -9.88 -10.61
CA ARG A 13 -3.18 -8.68 -9.79
C ARG A 13 -2.19 -7.75 -10.51
N ARG A 14 -2.56 -6.48 -10.68
CA ARG A 14 -1.71 -5.44 -11.30
C ARG A 14 -1.59 -4.21 -10.44
N ASN A 15 -0.56 -3.42 -10.76
CA ASN A 15 -0.37 -2.09 -10.21
C ASN A 15 -1.16 -1.12 -11.10
N ILE A 16 -2.34 -0.71 -10.66
CA ILE A 16 -3.18 0.25 -11.38
C ILE A 16 -3.01 1.61 -10.72
N LYS A 17 -2.24 2.49 -11.37
CA LYS A 17 -1.87 3.77 -10.77
C LYS A 17 -3.11 4.64 -10.53
N PRO A 18 -3.10 5.54 -9.53
CA PRO A 18 -4.30 6.29 -9.17
C PRO A 18 -4.89 7.15 -10.29
N PHE A 19 -4.08 7.67 -11.21
CA PHE A 19 -4.58 8.43 -12.36
C PHE A 19 -5.36 7.58 -13.39
N SER A 20 -5.20 6.25 -13.36
CA SER A 20 -5.95 5.28 -14.19
C SER A 20 -7.22 4.78 -13.49
N MET A 21 -7.51 5.26 -12.28
CA MET A 21 -8.77 4.99 -11.60
C MET A 21 -9.86 5.94 -12.13
N ASN A 22 -11.13 5.69 -11.83
CA ASN A 22 -12.27 6.42 -12.40
C ASN A 22 -13.08 7.24 -11.39
N GLY A 23 -12.63 7.37 -10.14
CA GLY A 23 -13.31 8.16 -9.11
C GLY A 23 -14.61 7.55 -8.55
N LYS A 24 -15.03 6.36 -9.00
CA LYS A 24 -16.16 5.65 -8.39
C LYS A 24 -15.81 5.21 -6.97
N HIS A 25 -16.77 5.37 -6.06
CA HIS A 25 -16.62 5.00 -4.66
C HIS A 25 -16.79 3.48 -4.46
N ILE A 26 -15.87 2.87 -3.74
CA ILE A 26 -15.94 1.51 -3.22
C ILE A 26 -16.76 1.54 -1.92
N PRO A 27 -17.76 0.67 -1.72
CA PRO A 27 -18.45 0.59 -0.43
C PRO A 27 -17.48 0.30 0.73
N ASP A 28 -17.61 1.00 1.85
CA ASP A 28 -16.72 0.88 3.00
C ASP A 28 -16.70 -0.56 3.56
N GLU A 29 -17.77 -1.32 3.42
CA GLU A 29 -17.83 -2.74 3.83
C GLU A 29 -16.88 -3.62 3.03
N GLN A 30 -16.62 -3.28 1.76
CA GLN A 30 -15.60 -3.99 0.97
C GLN A 30 -14.22 -3.67 1.50
N ILE A 31 -13.93 -2.41 1.84
CA ILE A 31 -12.64 -2.01 2.43
C ILE A 31 -12.43 -2.71 3.79
N GLN A 32 -13.48 -2.78 4.61
CA GLN A 32 -13.47 -3.51 5.87
C GLN A 32 -13.14 -4.99 5.66
N ALA A 33 -13.82 -5.66 4.72
CA ALA A 33 -13.53 -7.06 4.39
C ALA A 33 -12.08 -7.26 3.89
N LEU A 34 -11.52 -6.29 3.17
CA LEU A 34 -10.12 -6.33 2.73
C LEU A 34 -9.13 -6.19 3.89
N LEU A 35 -9.43 -5.36 4.90
CA LEU A 35 -8.62 -5.22 6.11
C LEU A 35 -8.70 -6.48 6.98
N GLU A 36 -9.86 -7.12 7.06
CA GLU A 36 -10.02 -8.42 7.72
C GLU A 36 -9.17 -9.50 7.04
N LEU A 37 -9.07 -9.51 5.72
CA LEU A 37 -8.14 -10.40 5.01
C LEU A 37 -6.66 -10.07 5.31
N ALA A 38 -6.34 -8.78 5.48
CA ALA A 38 -4.99 -8.36 5.86
C ALA A 38 -4.59 -8.91 7.24
N ASP A 39 -5.53 -8.97 8.17
CA ASP A 39 -5.35 -9.43 9.55
C ASP A 39 -4.95 -10.91 9.65
N TRP A 40 -5.28 -11.72 8.63
CA TRP A 40 -4.86 -13.12 8.53
C TRP A 40 -3.42 -13.32 8.04
N ALA A 41 -2.59 -12.28 8.04
CA ALA A 41 -1.18 -12.39 7.67
C ALA A 41 -0.35 -13.14 8.72
N PRO A 42 0.71 -13.86 8.32
CA PRO A 42 1.64 -14.46 9.26
C PRO A 42 2.42 -13.38 10.01
N THR A 43 2.60 -13.57 11.32
CA THR A 43 3.41 -12.69 12.18
C THR A 43 4.23 -13.53 13.14
N HIS A 44 5.55 -13.34 13.14
CA HIS A 44 6.42 -14.00 14.12
C HIS A 44 6.21 -13.37 15.50
N GLY A 45 6.09 -14.22 16.52
CA GLY A 45 5.86 -13.78 17.88
C GLY A 45 4.45 -13.23 18.12
N TYR A 46 3.52 -13.34 17.17
CA TYR A 46 2.15 -12.80 17.28
C TYR A 46 2.18 -11.32 17.70
N THR A 47 2.87 -10.49 16.91
CA THR A 47 2.96 -9.04 17.16
C THR A 47 1.93 -8.24 16.38
N GLU A 48 1.38 -8.80 15.29
CA GLU A 48 0.35 -8.18 14.45
C GLU A 48 0.67 -6.70 14.15
N PRO A 49 1.86 -6.40 13.60
CA PRO A 49 2.44 -5.05 13.62
C PRO A 49 1.78 -4.09 12.61
N TRP A 50 0.80 -4.56 11.83
CA TRP A 50 0.14 -3.74 10.83
C TRP A 50 -0.76 -2.68 11.47
N TYR A 51 -0.61 -1.44 11.01
CA TYR A 51 -1.50 -0.35 11.36
C TYR A 51 -1.86 0.41 10.09
N PHE A 52 -3.17 0.56 9.85
CA PHE A 52 -3.69 1.02 8.56
C PHE A 52 -4.57 2.26 8.74
N PRO A 53 -4.00 3.48 8.82
CA PRO A 53 -4.80 4.69 8.67
C PRO A 53 -5.55 4.70 7.33
N VAL A 54 -6.89 4.64 7.38
CA VAL A 54 -7.77 4.61 6.20
C VAL A 54 -8.39 5.98 5.97
N PHE A 55 -8.37 6.44 4.73
CA PHE A 55 -8.95 7.70 4.28
C PHE A 55 -9.97 7.41 3.18
N SER A 56 -11.17 7.97 3.31
CA SER A 56 -12.27 7.86 2.34
C SER A 56 -12.89 9.23 2.04
N GLY A 57 -13.57 9.36 0.89
CA GLY A 57 -14.22 10.61 0.48
C GLY A 57 -13.25 11.79 0.46
N ASP A 58 -13.67 12.93 1.02
CA ASP A 58 -12.84 14.14 1.07
C ASP A 58 -11.53 13.95 1.85
N ALA A 59 -11.46 12.96 2.74
CA ALA A 59 -10.24 12.68 3.50
C ALA A 59 -9.09 12.21 2.59
N VAL A 60 -9.39 11.56 1.46
CA VAL A 60 -8.39 11.15 0.46
C VAL A 60 -7.66 12.37 -0.10
N LYS A 61 -8.41 13.38 -0.54
CA LYS A 61 -7.86 14.62 -1.10
C LYS A 61 -7.11 15.44 -0.04
N ARG A 62 -7.63 15.49 1.19
CA ARG A 62 -6.95 16.13 2.31
C ARG A 62 -5.61 15.47 2.63
N PHE A 63 -5.57 14.13 2.66
CA PHE A 63 -4.33 13.38 2.87
C PHE A 63 -3.32 13.65 1.75
N CYS A 64 -3.72 13.57 0.49
CA CYS A 64 -2.84 13.81 -0.66
C CYS A 64 -2.28 15.25 -0.69
N THR A 65 -3.13 16.23 -0.36
CA THR A 65 -2.70 17.62 -0.19
C THR A 65 -1.71 17.76 0.95
N ALA A 66 -1.98 17.18 2.12
CA ALA A 66 -1.05 17.20 3.25
C ALA A 66 0.30 16.54 2.90
N HIS A 67 0.28 15.41 2.18
CA HIS A 67 1.49 14.73 1.72
C HIS A 67 2.33 15.62 0.79
N ALA A 68 1.67 16.35 -0.12
CA ALA A 68 2.33 17.31 -0.99
C ALA A 68 2.93 18.49 -0.21
N GLU A 69 2.21 19.05 0.77
CA GLU A 69 2.73 20.12 1.62
C GLU A 69 3.92 19.66 2.47
N LEU A 70 3.86 18.45 3.03
CA LEU A 70 5.00 17.85 3.72
C LEU A 70 6.20 17.72 2.79
N TYR A 71 5.99 17.28 1.54
CA TYR A 71 7.05 17.20 0.53
C TYR A 71 7.66 18.58 0.25
N LYS A 72 6.83 19.60 0.07
CA LYS A 72 7.29 20.98 -0.18
C LYS A 72 8.08 21.55 1.01
N ALA A 73 7.61 21.31 2.23
CA ALA A 73 8.24 21.85 3.45
C ALA A 73 9.56 21.15 3.82
N ASN A 74 9.72 19.86 3.47
CA ASN A 74 10.84 19.03 3.93
C ASN A 74 11.84 18.66 2.82
N THR A 75 11.58 19.08 1.57
CA THR A 75 12.53 18.87 0.47
C THR A 75 13.41 20.10 0.31
N ALA A 76 14.73 19.91 0.31
CA ALA A 76 15.68 20.99 0.06
C ALA A 76 15.38 21.68 -1.30
N PRO A 77 15.52 23.01 -1.42
CA PRO A 77 15.13 23.75 -2.62
C PRO A 77 15.74 23.23 -3.93
N ASP A 78 16.99 22.78 -3.90
CA ASP A 78 17.72 22.20 -5.03
C ASP A 78 17.22 20.81 -5.46
N LYS A 79 16.47 20.13 -4.59
CA LYS A 79 15.87 18.81 -4.82
C LYS A 79 14.35 18.87 -5.03
N PHE A 80 13.75 20.04 -4.87
CA PHE A 80 12.32 20.22 -5.04
C PHE A 80 11.93 20.15 -6.50
N ILE A 81 10.97 19.28 -6.83
CA ILE A 81 10.43 19.13 -8.18
C ILE A 81 8.94 19.44 -8.13
N LEU A 82 8.52 20.52 -8.80
CA LEU A 82 7.12 20.94 -8.84
C LEU A 82 6.18 19.83 -9.34
N GLY A 83 6.62 19.07 -10.36
CA GLY A 83 5.85 17.93 -10.87
C GLY A 83 5.61 16.82 -9.84
N ASN A 84 6.53 16.61 -8.88
CA ASN A 84 6.31 15.65 -7.79
C ASN A 84 5.29 16.18 -6.79
N TYR A 85 5.36 17.48 -6.46
CA TYR A 85 4.39 18.13 -5.58
C TYR A 85 2.96 18.05 -6.16
N GLU A 86 2.78 18.47 -7.42
CA GLU A 86 1.47 18.44 -8.07
C GLU A 86 0.93 17.01 -8.21
N LYS A 87 1.82 16.06 -8.55
CA LYS A 87 1.45 14.65 -8.59
C LYS A 87 0.97 14.15 -7.22
N LEU A 88 1.72 14.40 -6.14
CA LEU A 88 1.31 13.98 -4.79
C LEU A 88 -0.04 14.57 -4.40
N LYS A 89 -0.25 15.86 -4.70
CA LYS A 89 -1.47 16.59 -4.35
C LYS A 89 -2.72 16.03 -5.03
N THR A 90 -2.59 15.66 -6.31
CA THR A 90 -3.69 15.20 -7.18
C THR A 90 -3.84 13.69 -7.25
N GLN A 91 -2.89 12.93 -6.67
CA GLN A 91 -2.89 11.46 -6.78
C GLN A 91 -4.15 10.81 -6.20
N GLY A 92 -4.84 11.47 -5.26
CA GLY A 92 -6.09 11.02 -4.68
C GLY A 92 -7.36 11.39 -5.45
N ASP A 93 -7.29 12.17 -6.52
CA ASP A 93 -8.50 12.75 -7.15
C ASP A 93 -9.44 11.70 -7.75
N LEU A 94 -8.88 10.58 -8.21
CA LEU A 94 -9.62 9.47 -8.82
C LEU A 94 -9.60 8.20 -7.98
N ALA A 95 -8.93 8.22 -6.81
CA ALA A 95 -8.92 7.11 -5.87
C ALA A 95 -10.17 7.18 -4.97
N SER A 96 -10.75 6.02 -4.67
CA SER A 96 -11.85 5.92 -3.71
C SER A 96 -11.35 5.98 -2.27
N HIS A 97 -10.28 5.25 -1.99
CA HIS A 97 -9.69 5.15 -0.66
C HIS A 97 -8.17 5.21 -0.73
N VAL A 98 -7.59 5.71 0.35
CA VAL A 98 -6.15 5.64 0.60
C VAL A 98 -5.95 4.96 1.95
N ILE A 99 -5.02 4.00 1.99
CA ILE A 99 -4.61 3.32 3.20
C ILE A 99 -3.12 3.55 3.38
N VAL A 100 -2.70 4.21 4.45
CA VAL A 100 -1.28 4.31 4.76
C VAL A 100 -0.83 3.00 5.39
N LEU A 101 0.29 2.47 4.91
CA LEU A 101 0.83 1.18 5.31
C LEU A 101 1.86 1.42 6.40
N CYS A 102 1.47 1.22 7.67
CA CYS A 102 2.36 1.42 8.80
C CYS A 102 2.72 0.10 9.47
N MET A 103 3.94 0.03 9.98
CA MET A 103 4.36 -0.91 11.01
C MET A 103 4.36 -0.16 12.35
N LYS A 104 3.56 -0.63 13.30
CA LYS A 104 3.67 -0.22 14.70
C LYS A 104 4.58 -1.18 15.43
N ARG A 105 5.63 -0.64 16.05
CA ARG A 105 6.65 -1.46 16.71
C ARG A 105 6.07 -2.08 17.97
N GLY A 106 6.11 -3.40 18.05
CA GLY A 106 5.76 -4.12 19.27
C GLY A 106 6.82 -3.96 20.37
N ASN A 107 6.45 -4.31 21.60
CA ASN A 107 7.35 -4.27 22.77
C ASN A 107 8.07 -5.61 23.03
N LYS A 108 7.89 -6.63 22.17
CA LYS A 108 8.47 -7.97 22.36
C LYS A 108 9.96 -7.95 22.03
N PRO A 109 10.85 -8.07 23.03
CA PRO A 109 12.29 -8.08 22.79
C PRO A 109 12.66 -9.32 21.98
N GLY A 110 13.51 -9.15 20.96
CA GLY A 110 14.02 -10.27 20.15
C GLY A 110 13.30 -10.51 18.82
N ILE A 111 12.19 -9.82 18.52
CA ILE A 111 11.61 -9.81 17.16
C ILE A 111 12.36 -8.76 16.32
N PRO A 112 13.11 -9.12 15.28
CA PRO A 112 13.77 -8.17 14.39
C PRO A 112 12.77 -7.24 13.68
N GLU A 113 13.12 -5.96 13.51
CA GLU A 113 12.28 -4.97 12.80
C GLU A 113 11.89 -5.47 11.38
N ILE A 114 12.82 -6.11 10.68
CA ILE A 114 12.60 -6.62 9.32
C ILE A 114 11.51 -7.69 9.26
N GLU A 115 11.34 -8.49 10.31
CA GLU A 115 10.29 -9.51 10.36
C GLU A 115 8.91 -8.88 10.53
N GLU A 116 8.80 -7.78 11.27
CA GLU A 116 7.57 -7.03 11.38
C GLU A 116 7.22 -6.30 10.07
N ILE A 117 8.20 -5.70 9.41
CA ILE A 117 8.02 -5.12 8.06
C ILE A 117 7.56 -6.20 7.06
N ALA A 118 8.12 -7.41 7.14
CA ALA A 118 7.70 -8.54 6.32
C ALA A 118 6.26 -8.98 6.62
N ALA A 119 5.87 -9.04 7.90
CA ALA A 119 4.50 -9.34 8.32
C ALA A 119 3.49 -8.30 7.77
N VAL A 120 3.78 -7.00 7.90
CA VAL A 120 2.94 -5.94 7.29
C VAL A 120 2.89 -6.10 5.76
N SER A 121 3.99 -6.44 5.12
CA SER A 121 4.02 -6.65 3.66
C SER A 121 3.13 -7.83 3.23
N CYS A 122 3.07 -8.90 4.03
CA CYS A 122 2.14 -10.01 3.83
C CYS A 122 0.68 -9.57 4.01
N ALA A 123 0.37 -8.78 5.05
CA ALA A 123 -0.97 -8.23 5.27
C ALA A 123 -1.45 -7.39 4.09
N VAL A 124 -0.60 -6.52 3.56
CA VAL A 124 -0.94 -5.71 2.37
C VAL A 124 -1.10 -6.59 1.13
N GLN A 125 -0.31 -7.66 0.99
CA GLN A 125 -0.47 -8.60 -0.13
C GLN A 125 -1.80 -9.36 -0.03
N ASN A 126 -2.23 -9.78 1.16
CA ASN A 126 -3.56 -10.38 1.36
C ASN A 126 -4.67 -9.41 0.95
N LEU A 127 -4.62 -8.17 1.45
CA LEU A 127 -5.53 -7.08 1.08
C LEU A 127 -5.59 -6.89 -0.43
N TRP A 128 -4.45 -6.87 -1.11
CA TRP A 128 -4.40 -6.63 -2.56
C TRP A 128 -4.95 -7.81 -3.38
N LEU A 129 -4.73 -9.04 -2.93
CA LEU A 129 -5.35 -10.22 -3.55
C LEU A 129 -6.87 -10.19 -3.37
N GLY A 130 -7.36 -9.83 -2.18
CA GLY A 130 -8.78 -9.59 -1.95
C GLY A 130 -9.34 -8.50 -2.86
N ALA A 131 -8.63 -7.38 -2.99
CA ALA A 131 -9.03 -6.28 -3.87
C ALA A 131 -9.14 -6.76 -5.33
N THR A 132 -8.18 -7.56 -5.78
CA THR A 132 -8.20 -8.16 -7.13
C THR A 132 -9.39 -9.11 -7.30
N ALA A 133 -9.72 -9.91 -6.29
CA ALA A 133 -10.87 -10.81 -6.34
C ALA A 133 -12.22 -10.05 -6.41
N LEU A 134 -12.28 -8.86 -5.84
CA LEU A 134 -13.44 -7.95 -5.93
C LEU A 134 -13.46 -7.10 -7.22
N GLY A 135 -12.46 -7.26 -8.11
CA GLY A 135 -12.34 -6.45 -9.33
C GLY A 135 -11.91 -5.01 -9.08
N LEU A 136 -11.26 -4.73 -7.94
CA LEU A 136 -10.79 -3.41 -7.57
C LEU A 136 -9.38 -3.13 -8.10
N ALA A 137 -9.14 -1.88 -8.47
CA ALA A 137 -7.82 -1.35 -8.78
C ALA A 137 -7.06 -1.10 -7.48
N GLY A 138 -5.79 -1.50 -7.45
CA GLY A 138 -4.90 -1.30 -6.30
C GLY A 138 -3.52 -0.81 -6.72
N TYR A 139 -2.93 0.07 -5.92
CA TYR A 139 -1.57 0.55 -6.11
C TYR A 139 -0.85 0.83 -4.79
N TRP A 140 0.21 0.07 -4.51
CA TRP A 140 1.20 0.38 -3.49
C TRP A 140 2.24 1.35 -4.07
N GLY A 141 2.29 2.58 -3.54
CA GLY A 141 3.35 3.56 -3.78
C GLY A 141 4.16 3.85 -2.52
N SER A 142 5.42 4.26 -2.70
CA SER A 142 6.32 4.63 -1.59
C SER A 142 7.13 5.90 -1.86
N GLY A 143 6.59 6.79 -2.71
CA GLY A 143 7.25 8.04 -3.11
C GLY A 143 7.01 9.19 -2.13
N GLY A 144 7.52 10.39 -2.47
CA GLY A 144 7.34 11.59 -1.66
C GLY A 144 7.93 11.43 -0.26
N MET A 145 7.16 11.83 0.75
CA MET A 145 7.54 11.75 2.16
C MET A 145 7.26 10.40 2.84
N THR A 146 6.93 9.32 2.10
CA THR A 146 6.52 8.03 2.70
C THR A 146 7.45 7.56 3.82
N PHE A 147 8.77 7.55 3.59
CA PHE A 147 9.74 7.06 4.57
C PHE A 147 10.33 8.16 5.48
N SER A 148 9.80 9.40 5.42
CA SER A 148 10.39 10.52 6.14
C SER A 148 9.85 10.63 7.58
N PRO A 149 10.63 11.20 8.51
CA PRO A 149 10.14 11.53 9.85
C PRO A 149 8.89 12.41 9.82
N ALA A 150 8.81 13.37 8.89
CA ALA A 150 7.68 14.28 8.76
C ALA A 150 6.34 13.56 8.50
N MET A 151 6.35 12.43 7.76
CA MET A 151 5.15 11.61 7.58
C MET A 151 4.77 10.85 8.86
N LYS A 152 5.76 10.36 9.63
CA LYS A 152 5.50 9.74 10.94
C LYS A 152 4.88 10.72 11.91
N ASP A 153 5.42 11.94 11.97
CA ASP A 153 4.92 13.01 12.83
C ASP A 153 3.48 13.39 12.44
N TYR A 154 3.21 13.53 11.14
CA TYR A 154 1.86 13.79 10.62
C TYR A 154 0.85 12.71 11.03
N LEU A 155 1.28 11.45 11.08
CA LEU A 155 0.44 10.30 11.48
C LEU A 155 0.48 10.01 12.99
N SER A 156 1.18 10.82 13.77
CA SER A 156 1.38 10.63 15.22
C SER A 156 1.94 9.23 15.56
N LEU A 157 2.89 8.76 14.75
CA LEU A 157 3.58 7.47 14.94
C LEU A 157 4.79 7.63 15.87
N GLY A 158 5.14 6.55 16.56
CA GLY A 158 6.29 6.50 17.45
C GLY A 158 7.65 6.57 16.74
N GLU A 159 8.71 6.64 17.54
CA GLU A 159 10.09 6.70 17.04
C GLU A 159 10.48 5.44 16.25
N GLU A 160 10.08 4.27 16.74
CA GLU A 160 10.39 2.98 16.10
C GLU A 160 9.36 2.55 15.07
N ASP A 161 8.18 3.17 15.05
CA ASP A 161 7.17 2.93 14.03
C ASP A 161 7.68 3.33 12.64
N LYS A 162 7.17 2.66 11.61
CA LYS A 162 7.53 2.92 10.21
C LYS A 162 6.28 3.12 9.37
N VAL A 163 6.41 4.00 8.37
CA VAL A 163 5.51 4.01 7.22
C VAL A 163 6.24 3.30 6.09
N ILE A 164 5.68 2.21 5.58
CA ILE A 164 6.32 1.38 4.53
C ILE A 164 5.69 1.61 3.15
N GLY A 165 4.62 2.38 3.08
CA GLY A 165 3.94 2.68 1.83
C GLY A 165 2.60 3.37 2.00
N ILE A 166 1.99 3.66 0.86
CA ILE A 166 0.64 4.20 0.75
C ILE A 166 -0.06 3.38 -0.33
N PHE A 167 -1.21 2.82 0.03
CA PHE A 167 -2.01 1.98 -0.84
C PHE A 167 -3.25 2.73 -1.31
N TYR A 168 -3.40 2.88 -2.61
CA TYR A 168 -4.54 3.54 -3.24
C TYR A 168 -5.48 2.47 -3.78
N LEU A 169 -6.78 2.65 -3.54
CA LEU A 169 -7.86 1.76 -3.98
C LEU A 169 -8.90 2.54 -4.78
N GLY A 170 -9.43 1.91 -5.83
CA GLY A 170 -10.51 2.48 -6.63
C GLY A 170 -11.04 1.47 -7.65
N TYR A 171 -11.83 1.94 -8.60
CA TYR A 171 -12.19 1.20 -9.80
C TYR A 171 -11.40 1.76 -10.99
N SER A 172 -11.18 0.92 -12.00
CA SER A 172 -10.61 1.34 -13.29
C SER A 172 -11.43 0.71 -14.40
N ASP A 173 -11.68 1.48 -15.47
CA ASP A 173 -12.30 0.98 -16.69
C ASP A 173 -11.25 0.59 -17.75
N GLU A 174 -9.95 0.76 -17.43
CA GLU A 174 -8.85 0.37 -18.31
C GLU A 174 -8.67 -1.16 -18.31
N PRO A 175 -8.29 -1.77 -19.45
CA PRO A 175 -7.94 -3.19 -19.48
C PRO A 175 -6.72 -3.44 -18.61
N LEU A 176 -6.71 -4.60 -17.91
CA LEU A 176 -5.57 -4.99 -17.11
C LEU A 176 -4.32 -5.13 -17.98
N PRO A 177 -3.19 -4.47 -17.63
CA PRO A 177 -1.96 -4.61 -18.40
C PRO A 177 -1.44 -6.05 -18.32
N GLU A 178 -0.77 -6.50 -19.38
CA GLU A 178 -0.19 -7.83 -19.42
C GLU A 178 0.86 -8.01 -18.32
N GLY A 179 0.84 -9.18 -17.68
CA GLY A 179 1.79 -9.51 -16.62
C GLY A 179 3.12 -9.91 -17.20
N ARG A 180 4.22 -9.35 -16.67
CA ARG A 180 5.57 -9.72 -17.09
C ARG A 180 6.46 -10.11 -15.93
N ARG A 181 7.41 -11.01 -16.18
CA ARG A 181 8.55 -11.33 -15.31
C ARG A 181 9.81 -11.25 -16.15
N LEU A 182 10.80 -10.47 -15.70
CA LEU A 182 12.02 -10.22 -16.47
C LEU A 182 12.99 -11.40 -16.45
N LYS A 183 13.00 -12.15 -15.34
CA LYS A 183 13.85 -13.32 -15.14
C LYS A 183 13.00 -14.58 -15.01
N PRO A 184 13.41 -15.71 -15.61
CA PRO A 184 12.75 -17.01 -15.44
C PRO A 184 12.81 -17.48 -13.97
N MET A 185 11.97 -18.46 -13.62
CA MET A 185 11.93 -19.01 -12.25
C MET A 185 13.22 -19.76 -11.89
N SER A 186 13.88 -20.37 -12.87
CA SER A 186 15.14 -21.11 -12.68
C SER A 186 16.29 -20.26 -12.14
N GLU A 187 16.29 -18.94 -12.36
CA GLU A 187 17.28 -18.02 -11.79
C GLU A 187 16.98 -17.62 -10.34
N LYS A 188 15.81 -17.98 -9.80
CA LYS A 188 15.32 -17.54 -8.49
C LYS A 188 15.20 -18.69 -7.49
N VAL A 189 15.43 -19.92 -7.93
CA VAL A 189 15.23 -21.13 -7.12
C VAL A 189 16.40 -22.08 -7.38
N LYS A 190 17.00 -22.58 -6.29
CA LYS A 190 17.97 -23.67 -6.31
C LYS A 190 17.35 -24.86 -5.59
N TRP A 191 17.27 -26.01 -6.26
CA TRP A 191 16.85 -27.27 -5.65
C TRP A 191 18.10 -28.06 -5.26
N GLU A 192 18.28 -28.33 -3.97
CA GLU A 192 19.23 -29.31 -3.48
C GLU A 192 18.45 -30.61 -3.23
N LYS A 193 18.96 -31.76 -3.70
CA LYS A 193 18.33 -33.07 -3.54
C LYS A 193 19.18 -33.97 -2.67
#